data_AF-A0A6M4AVA3-F1
#
_entry.id   AF-A0A6M4AVA3-F1
#
_cell.length_a   1.000
_cell.length_b   1.000
_cell.length_c   1.000
_cell.angle_alpha   90.00
_cell.angle_beta   90.00
_cell.angle_gamma   90.00
#
_symmetry.space_group_name_H-M   'P 1'
#
loop_
_entity.id
_entity.type
_entity.pdbx_description
1 polymer ?
#
loop_
_entity_poly.entity_id
_entity_poly.type
_entity_poly.pdbx_seq_one_letter_code
_entity_poly.pdbx_strand_id
1 'polypeptide(L)'
;MSLLLFATLATAQAASPAGCDASSTQAATFAEATSGSLDGACVTMEGIAIGRVLVEDDRARYRLERIANDPTSSGAALGFYASADFAEPTRVRVTGRIGDCASAQAALQARDSNVIVMMTGYCHYALGRFLTATAVEPLGPARLRRLLPASAGEDLGNLAPLGEGEVRSRMTAEANRFLDAIRSGNRPLLVAMHGGGPDGRLAARSVDASLALILDTENSPFAPFRAGAGAGAGAGTISMEIFGWKPPLWADAGWHDQQTRATGADAIACFSARPGATGLWPIDSKDADNMAGRPYACTRIHLNGRGEDARASFGTFQSQSGADEP
;
A
#
# COMPACT_ATOMS: atom_id res chain seq x y z
N MET A 1 32.26 16.01 -18.99
CA MET A 1 30.96 16.65 -19.27
C MET A 1 29.99 15.51 -19.56
N SER A 2 29.36 14.96 -18.53
CA SER A 2 28.48 13.78 -18.66
C SER A 2 27.14 14.23 -19.23
N LEU A 3 26.82 13.78 -20.45
CA LEU A 3 25.51 13.95 -21.05
C LEU A 3 24.52 13.06 -20.27
N LEU A 4 23.59 13.67 -19.52
CA LEU A 4 22.40 12.94 -19.07
C LEU A 4 21.48 12.77 -20.28
N LEU A 5 21.57 11.62 -20.95
CA LEU A 5 20.52 11.19 -21.86
C LEU A 5 19.37 10.63 -21.04
N PHE A 6 18.27 11.37 -20.94
CA PHE A 6 16.99 10.78 -20.57
C PHE A 6 16.48 9.97 -21.76
N ALA A 7 16.96 8.73 -21.88
CA ALA A 7 16.31 7.76 -22.74
C ALA A 7 14.96 7.42 -22.10
N THR A 8 13.90 8.13 -22.50
CA THR A 8 12.59 7.49 -22.55
C THR A 8 12.77 6.19 -23.32
N LEU A 9 12.26 5.08 -22.80
CA LEU A 9 12.13 3.82 -23.54
C LEU A 9 11.24 4.06 -24.78
N ALA A 10 11.77 4.74 -25.80
CA ALA A 10 11.50 4.38 -27.17
C ALA A 10 12.10 2.98 -27.26
N THR A 11 11.22 1.99 -27.32
CA THR A 11 11.52 0.57 -27.42
C THR A 11 12.59 0.38 -28.50
N ALA A 12 13.85 0.26 -28.10
CA ALA A 12 14.89 -0.25 -28.98
C ALA A 12 14.40 -1.63 -29.39
N GLN A 13 14.01 -1.74 -30.66
CA GLN A 13 13.40 -2.91 -31.29
C GLN A 13 14.48 -3.99 -31.43
N ALA A 14 14.95 -4.52 -30.31
CA ALA A 14 15.39 -5.90 -30.26
C ALA A 14 14.25 -6.69 -30.91
N ALA A 15 14.57 -7.52 -31.91
CA ALA A 15 13.60 -8.36 -32.62
C ALA A 15 12.58 -8.82 -31.59
N SER A 16 11.34 -8.32 -31.71
CA SER A 16 10.32 -8.54 -30.69
C SER A 16 10.32 -10.03 -30.42
N PRO A 17 10.64 -10.49 -29.19
CA PRO A 17 10.66 -11.91 -28.91
C PRO A 17 9.34 -12.46 -29.45
N ALA A 18 9.42 -13.51 -30.28
CA ALA A 18 8.27 -14.03 -31.01
C ALA A 18 7.04 -13.97 -30.11
N GLY A 19 6.01 -13.24 -30.56
CA GLY A 19 4.85 -12.94 -29.74
C GLY A 19 4.28 -14.24 -29.17
N CYS A 20 3.77 -14.21 -27.95
CA CYS A 20 3.07 -15.37 -27.41
C CYS A 20 1.80 -15.60 -28.26
N ASP A 21 1.78 -16.68 -29.02
CA ASP A 21 0.63 -17.12 -29.81
C ASP A 21 -0.10 -18.27 -29.11
N ALA A 22 -1.33 -18.56 -29.54
CA ALA A 22 -2.15 -19.60 -28.93
C ALA A 22 -1.52 -21.01 -28.96
N SER A 23 -0.57 -21.26 -29.88
CA SER A 23 0.08 -22.56 -30.02
C SER A 23 1.28 -22.75 -29.09
N SER A 24 1.84 -21.65 -28.60
CA SER A 24 3.03 -21.60 -27.74
C SER A 24 2.69 -21.28 -26.28
N THR A 25 1.43 -20.99 -25.98
CA THR A 25 0.98 -20.64 -24.62
C THR A 25 0.46 -21.84 -23.85
N GLN A 26 0.88 -21.97 -22.60
CA GLN A 26 0.31 -22.91 -21.64
C GLN A 26 -0.54 -22.18 -20.59
N ALA A 27 -1.60 -22.82 -20.07
CA ALA A 27 -2.28 -22.29 -18.90
C ALA A 27 -1.33 -22.35 -17.69
N ALA A 28 -1.32 -21.31 -16.86
CA ALA A 28 -0.49 -21.28 -15.65
C ALA A 28 -1.25 -20.73 -14.45
N THR A 29 -0.91 -21.25 -13.27
CA THR A 29 -1.33 -20.71 -11.98
C THR A 29 -0.37 -19.63 -11.49
N PHE A 30 -0.77 -18.83 -10.50
CA PHE A 30 0.13 -17.87 -9.86
C PHE A 30 1.30 -18.55 -9.16
N ALA A 31 1.07 -19.69 -8.51
CA ALA A 31 2.13 -20.43 -7.83
C ALA A 31 3.22 -20.87 -8.82
N GLU A 32 2.85 -21.37 -10.00
CA GLU A 32 3.82 -21.75 -11.03
C GLU A 32 4.55 -20.52 -11.58
N ALA A 33 3.81 -19.48 -11.95
CA ALA A 33 4.35 -18.25 -12.53
C ALA A 33 5.28 -17.48 -11.58
N THR A 34 5.08 -17.62 -10.27
CA THR A 34 5.92 -16.98 -9.23
C THR A 34 7.10 -17.84 -8.78
N SER A 35 7.14 -19.13 -9.13
CA SER A 35 8.20 -20.06 -8.68
C SER A 35 9.51 -19.97 -9.46
N GLY A 36 9.48 -19.45 -10.69
CA GLY A 36 10.63 -19.41 -11.62
C GLY A 36 10.69 -20.55 -12.62
N SER A 37 9.86 -21.58 -12.48
CA SER A 37 9.79 -22.69 -13.44
C SER A 37 9.33 -22.25 -14.84
N LEU A 38 8.70 -21.08 -14.93
CA LEU A 38 8.13 -20.51 -16.16
C LEU A 38 8.90 -19.29 -16.68
N ASP A 39 10.13 -19.03 -16.20
CA ASP A 39 10.90 -17.86 -16.65
C ASP A 39 11.10 -17.89 -18.18
N GLY A 40 10.63 -16.82 -18.85
CA GLY A 40 10.62 -16.71 -20.30
C GLY A 40 9.52 -17.49 -21.01
N ALA A 41 8.71 -18.30 -20.33
CA ALA A 41 7.61 -19.05 -20.95
C ALA A 41 6.44 -18.14 -21.35
N CYS A 42 5.73 -18.52 -22.41
CA CYS A 42 4.44 -17.93 -22.79
C CYS A 42 3.31 -18.63 -22.03
N VAL A 43 2.51 -17.85 -21.33
CA VAL A 43 1.45 -18.35 -20.46
C VAL A 43 0.12 -17.64 -20.72
N THR A 44 -0.97 -18.32 -20.39
CA THR A 44 -2.30 -17.72 -20.22
C THR A 44 -2.75 -17.90 -18.78
N MET A 45 -3.18 -16.81 -18.15
CA MET A 45 -3.56 -16.77 -16.73
C MET A 45 -4.80 -15.90 -16.53
N GLU A 46 -5.61 -16.20 -15.51
CA GLU A 46 -6.70 -15.34 -15.07
C GLU A 46 -6.38 -14.74 -13.70
N GLY A 47 -6.76 -13.48 -13.49
CA GLY A 47 -6.55 -12.79 -12.22
C GLY A 47 -7.28 -11.44 -12.18
N ILE A 48 -6.94 -10.63 -11.18
CA ILE A 48 -7.44 -9.26 -11.01
C ILE A 48 -6.29 -8.30 -11.30
N ALA A 49 -6.43 -7.49 -12.36
CA ALA A 49 -5.47 -6.44 -12.71
C ALA A 49 -5.83 -5.13 -11.98
N ILE A 50 -4.84 -4.52 -11.32
CA ILE A 50 -4.96 -3.26 -10.59
C ILE A 50 -3.66 -2.48 -10.72
N GLY A 51 -3.69 -1.38 -11.45
CA GLY A 51 -2.52 -0.59 -11.81
C GLY A 51 -1.45 -1.44 -12.51
N ARG A 52 -0.33 -1.69 -11.80
CA ARG A 52 0.84 -2.43 -12.31
C ARG A 52 1.01 -3.81 -11.66
N VAL A 53 -0.05 -4.34 -11.05
CA VAL A 53 -0.03 -5.65 -10.39
C VAL A 53 -1.18 -6.49 -10.91
N LEU A 54 -0.92 -7.78 -11.08
CA LEU A 54 -1.91 -8.81 -11.33
C LEU A 54 -1.95 -9.71 -10.09
N VAL A 55 -3.12 -9.89 -9.48
CA VAL A 55 -3.29 -10.72 -8.28
C VAL A 55 -4.25 -11.89 -8.52
N GLU A 56 -4.06 -12.99 -7.81
CA GLU A 56 -4.86 -14.22 -7.95
C GLU A 56 -6.34 -13.99 -7.63
N ASP A 57 -6.61 -13.37 -6.48
CA ASP A 57 -7.94 -13.16 -5.96
C ASP A 57 -7.97 -12.00 -4.95
N ASP A 58 -9.13 -11.77 -4.32
CA ASP A 58 -9.32 -10.73 -3.32
C ASP A 58 -8.43 -10.91 -2.07
N ARG A 59 -8.03 -12.15 -1.74
CA ARG A 59 -7.19 -12.45 -0.58
C ARG A 59 -5.70 -12.25 -0.88
N ALA A 60 -5.30 -12.40 -2.14
CA ALA A 60 -3.91 -12.27 -2.58
C ALA A 60 -3.28 -10.92 -2.21
N ARG A 61 -4.05 -9.82 -2.26
CA ARG A 61 -3.56 -8.47 -1.86
C ARG A 61 -3.14 -8.36 -0.39
N TYR A 62 -3.58 -9.31 0.45
CA TYR A 62 -3.34 -9.38 1.89
C TYR A 62 -2.25 -10.38 2.27
N ARG A 63 -1.74 -11.18 1.33
CA ARG A 63 -0.68 -12.15 1.64
C ARG A 63 0.63 -11.41 1.88
N LEU A 64 1.28 -11.73 2.98
CA LEU A 64 2.59 -11.16 3.31
C LEU A 64 3.67 -11.71 2.38
N GLU A 65 4.65 -10.86 2.08
CA GLU A 65 5.82 -11.20 1.29
C GLU A 65 6.77 -12.09 2.11
N ARG A 66 7.38 -13.08 1.45
CA ARG A 66 8.43 -13.98 1.96
C ARG A 66 9.84 -13.55 1.58
N ILE A 67 9.97 -12.50 0.76
CA ILE A 67 11.24 -11.87 0.40
C ILE A 67 11.01 -10.35 0.44
N ALA A 68 12.00 -9.61 0.92
CA ALA A 68 11.89 -8.16 1.06
C ALA A 68 11.65 -7.46 -0.28
N ASN A 69 10.59 -6.65 -0.35
CA ASN A 69 10.18 -5.91 -1.54
C ASN A 69 9.90 -6.82 -2.75
N ASP A 70 9.42 -8.04 -2.53
CA ASP A 70 9.06 -8.99 -3.58
C ASP A 70 7.63 -9.47 -3.36
N PRO A 71 6.62 -8.77 -3.93
CA PRO A 71 5.23 -9.20 -3.88
C PRO A 71 5.01 -10.61 -4.44
N THR A 72 5.85 -11.07 -5.38
CA THR A 72 5.71 -12.39 -6.00
C THR A 72 6.09 -13.54 -5.07
N SER A 73 6.92 -13.26 -4.06
CA SER A 73 7.25 -14.23 -3.01
C SER A 73 6.04 -14.70 -2.19
N SER A 74 4.91 -13.98 -2.24
CA SER A 74 3.62 -14.43 -1.70
C SER A 74 3.03 -15.63 -2.45
N GLY A 75 3.44 -15.85 -3.70
CA GLY A 75 2.91 -16.86 -4.60
C GLY A 75 1.59 -16.47 -5.28
N ALA A 76 1.12 -15.23 -5.11
CA ALA A 76 -0.25 -14.81 -5.45
C ALA A 76 -0.35 -13.48 -6.19
N ALA A 77 0.79 -12.85 -6.46
CA ALA A 77 0.87 -11.57 -7.15
C ALA A 77 2.03 -11.58 -8.15
N LEU A 78 1.87 -10.85 -9.24
CA LEU A 78 2.87 -10.64 -10.27
C LEU A 78 2.93 -9.15 -10.60
N GLY A 79 4.12 -8.66 -10.93
CA GLY A 79 4.22 -7.41 -11.69
C GLY A 79 3.48 -7.54 -13.01
N PHE A 80 2.79 -6.48 -13.43
CA PHE A 80 1.95 -6.52 -14.62
C PHE A 80 2.28 -5.39 -15.58
N TYR A 81 2.77 -5.77 -16.76
CA TYR A 81 3.11 -4.85 -17.85
C TYR A 81 2.17 -5.10 -19.02
N ALA A 82 1.15 -4.26 -19.14
CA ALA A 82 0.23 -4.23 -20.27
C ALA A 82 0.17 -2.81 -20.87
N SER A 83 -0.33 -2.72 -22.11
CA SER A 83 -0.65 -1.44 -22.75
C SER A 83 -1.93 -0.82 -22.18
N ALA A 84 -2.86 -1.64 -21.71
CA ALA A 84 -4.06 -1.19 -21.00
C ALA A 84 -3.70 -0.69 -19.59
N ASP A 85 -4.38 0.37 -19.17
CA ASP A 85 -4.32 0.90 -17.81
C ASP A 85 -5.53 0.41 -17.01
N PHE A 86 -5.29 -0.05 -15.79
CA PHE A 86 -6.30 -0.63 -14.91
C PHE A 86 -6.40 0.20 -13.62
N ALA A 87 -6.92 1.43 -13.75
CA ALA A 87 -7.15 2.29 -12.60
C ALA A 87 -8.10 1.64 -11.57
N GLU A 88 -9.11 0.92 -12.07
CA GLU A 88 -10.06 0.16 -11.26
C GLU A 88 -9.77 -1.35 -11.33
N PRO A 89 -9.99 -2.10 -10.22
CA PRO A 89 -9.79 -3.53 -10.23
C PRO A 89 -10.66 -4.24 -11.28
N THR A 90 -10.01 -4.98 -12.17
CA THR A 90 -10.68 -5.64 -13.30
C THR A 90 -10.25 -7.09 -13.38
N ARG A 91 -11.22 -8.01 -13.45
CA ARG A 91 -10.92 -9.42 -13.72
C ARG A 91 -10.49 -9.55 -15.17
N VAL A 92 -9.37 -10.19 -15.42
CA VAL A 92 -8.77 -10.31 -16.75
C VAL A 92 -8.32 -11.74 -17.01
N ARG A 93 -8.37 -12.16 -18.27
CA ARG A 93 -7.56 -13.25 -18.81
C ARG A 93 -6.42 -12.62 -19.59
N VAL A 94 -5.19 -13.00 -19.27
CA VAL A 94 -3.98 -12.43 -19.86
C VAL A 94 -3.21 -13.54 -20.53
N THR A 95 -2.77 -13.28 -21.76
CA THR A 95 -1.75 -14.07 -22.44
C THR A 95 -0.48 -13.23 -22.56
N GLY A 96 0.65 -13.76 -22.10
CA GLY A 96 1.90 -13.01 -22.05
C GLY A 96 3.10 -13.86 -21.70
N ARG A 97 4.24 -13.21 -21.48
CA ARG A 97 5.52 -13.86 -21.13
C ARG A 97 5.89 -13.55 -19.69
N ILE A 98 6.27 -14.58 -18.95
CA ILE A 98 6.84 -14.42 -17.60
C ILE A 98 8.28 -13.94 -17.69
N GLY A 99 8.63 -12.96 -16.87
CA GLY A 99 9.98 -12.45 -16.70
C GLY A 99 10.31 -12.24 -15.23
N ASP A 100 11.58 -11.93 -14.99
CA ASP A 100 12.14 -11.68 -13.67
C ASP A 100 12.85 -10.31 -13.67
N CYS A 101 12.57 -9.49 -12.65
CA CYS A 101 13.08 -8.13 -12.58
C CYS A 101 14.62 -8.09 -12.50
N ALA A 102 15.25 -9.03 -11.78
CA ALA A 102 16.70 -9.08 -11.67
C ALA A 102 17.37 -9.42 -13.01
N SER A 103 16.81 -10.39 -13.74
CA SER A 103 17.25 -10.79 -15.08
C SER A 103 17.07 -9.66 -16.09
N ALA A 104 15.93 -8.95 -16.03
CA ALA A 104 15.68 -7.78 -16.87
C ALA A 104 16.67 -6.64 -16.60
N GLN A 105 16.96 -6.36 -15.32
CA GLN A 105 17.94 -5.36 -14.92
C GLN A 105 19.36 -5.72 -15.39
N ALA A 106 19.78 -6.97 -15.20
CA ALA A 106 21.09 -7.44 -15.65
C ALA A 106 21.25 -7.36 -17.18
N ALA A 107 20.21 -7.74 -17.93
CA ALA A 107 20.21 -7.63 -19.39
C ALA A 107 20.31 -6.18 -19.87
N LEU A 108 19.69 -5.22 -19.17
CA LEU A 108 19.81 -3.79 -19.48
C LEU A 108 21.21 -3.26 -19.17
N GLN A 109 21.78 -3.62 -18.02
CA GLN A 109 23.15 -3.23 -17.64
C GLN A 109 24.22 -3.79 -18.59
N ALA A 110 24.01 -4.99 -19.14
CA ALA A 110 24.94 -5.62 -20.08
C ALA A 110 24.96 -4.96 -21.47
N ARG A 111 23.91 -4.21 -21.85
CA ARG A 111 23.84 -3.56 -23.18
C ARG A 111 24.72 -2.33 -23.29
N ASP A 112 24.84 -1.55 -22.22
CA ASP A 112 25.70 -0.37 -22.18
C ASP A 112 26.12 -0.05 -20.74
N SER A 113 27.37 -0.33 -20.40
CA SER A 113 27.93 -0.05 -19.07
C SER A 113 28.08 1.45 -18.77
N ASN A 114 27.92 2.32 -19.78
CA ASN A 114 28.06 3.76 -19.63
C ASN A 114 26.72 4.50 -19.53
N VAL A 115 25.59 3.79 -19.58
CA VAL A 115 24.25 4.39 -19.47
C VAL A 115 23.61 3.99 -18.15
N ILE A 116 23.13 5.00 -17.42
CA ILE A 116 22.26 4.77 -16.26
C ILE A 116 20.89 4.38 -16.80
N VAL A 117 20.60 3.07 -16.79
CA VAL A 117 19.27 2.57 -17.15
C VAL A 117 18.40 2.56 -15.91
N MET A 118 17.33 3.36 -15.93
CA MET A 118 16.29 3.28 -14.91
C MET A 118 15.13 2.44 -15.43
N MET A 119 14.83 1.34 -14.73
CA MET A 119 13.58 0.62 -14.95
C MET A 119 12.41 1.49 -14.46
N THR A 120 11.28 1.41 -15.14
CA THR A 120 10.03 2.08 -14.75
C THR A 120 8.95 1.04 -14.42
N GLY A 121 7.96 1.42 -13.61
CA GLY A 121 6.83 0.54 -13.26
C GLY A 121 7.17 -0.42 -12.13
N TYR A 122 6.64 -1.65 -12.17
CA TYR A 122 6.76 -2.63 -11.09
C TYR A 122 8.21 -2.89 -10.66
N CYS A 123 9.09 -3.27 -11.60
CA CYS A 123 10.50 -3.57 -11.34
C CYS A 123 11.34 -2.36 -10.91
N HIS A 124 10.77 -1.15 -10.89
CA HIS A 124 11.45 0.01 -10.29
C HIS A 124 11.35 -0.01 -8.76
N TYR A 125 10.24 -0.51 -8.21
CA TYR A 125 9.93 -0.47 -6.79
C TYR A 125 9.99 -1.85 -6.12
N ALA A 126 9.85 -2.91 -6.89
CA ALA A 126 9.77 -4.28 -6.43
C ALA A 126 10.79 -5.17 -7.13
N LEU A 127 11.22 -6.20 -6.42
CA LEU A 127 11.87 -7.39 -6.95
C LEU A 127 10.82 -8.40 -7.41
N GLY A 128 11.29 -9.54 -7.92
CA GLY A 128 10.46 -10.67 -8.26
C GLY A 128 10.02 -10.70 -9.72
N ARG A 129 8.93 -11.41 -9.96
CA ARG A 129 8.47 -11.78 -11.30
C ARG A 129 7.40 -10.86 -11.84
N PHE A 130 7.31 -10.81 -13.16
CA PHE A 130 6.30 -10.03 -13.85
C PHE A 130 5.77 -10.76 -15.09
N LEU A 131 4.56 -10.41 -15.50
CA LEU A 131 3.94 -10.84 -16.74
C LEU A 131 3.92 -9.66 -17.71
N THR A 132 4.58 -9.80 -18.85
CA THR A 132 4.45 -8.88 -19.98
C THR A 132 3.33 -9.36 -20.88
N ALA A 133 2.20 -8.66 -20.85
CA ALA A 133 1.01 -9.02 -21.61
C ALA A 133 1.20 -8.77 -23.10
N THR A 134 0.88 -9.78 -23.90
CA THR A 134 0.71 -9.67 -25.36
C THR A 134 -0.75 -9.53 -25.75
N ALA A 135 -1.66 -10.09 -24.95
CA ALA A 135 -3.10 -9.91 -25.07
C ALA A 135 -3.73 -9.85 -23.67
N VAL A 136 -4.76 -9.01 -23.53
CA VAL A 136 -5.56 -8.90 -22.30
C VAL A 136 -7.03 -8.90 -22.70
N GLU A 137 -7.78 -9.85 -22.14
CA GLU A 137 -9.22 -9.97 -22.29
C GLU A 137 -9.87 -9.57 -20.95
N PRO A 138 -10.55 -8.41 -20.88
CA PRO A 138 -11.34 -8.04 -19.70
C PRO A 138 -12.52 -8.99 -19.53
N LEU A 139 -12.63 -9.61 -18.37
CA LEU A 139 -13.73 -10.50 -17.97
C LEU A 139 -14.80 -9.76 -17.15
N GLY A 140 -14.56 -8.47 -16.85
CA GLY A 140 -15.49 -7.58 -16.15
C GLY A 140 -14.88 -6.97 -14.88
N PRO A 141 -15.62 -6.08 -14.19
CA PRO A 141 -15.17 -5.47 -12.95
C PRO A 141 -14.88 -6.52 -11.87
N ALA A 142 -13.78 -6.33 -11.13
CA ALA A 142 -13.53 -7.08 -9.91
C ALA A 142 -13.89 -6.18 -8.73
N ARG A 143 -14.73 -6.66 -7.81
CA ARG A 143 -15.03 -5.96 -6.56
C ARG A 143 -14.19 -6.57 -5.47
N LEU A 144 -13.02 -5.99 -5.23
CA LEU A 144 -12.22 -6.36 -4.09
C LEU A 144 -13.01 -6.07 -2.82
N ARG A 145 -13.22 -7.08 -1.98
CA ARG A 145 -13.84 -6.88 -0.66
C ARG A 145 -12.80 -6.84 0.43
N ARG A 146 -12.95 -5.88 1.35
CA ARG A 146 -12.09 -5.79 2.52
C ARG A 146 -12.29 -7.03 3.39
N LEU A 147 -11.19 -7.62 3.84
CA LEU A 147 -11.24 -8.71 4.81
C LEU A 147 -11.40 -8.15 6.22
N LEU A 148 -12.40 -8.65 6.94
CA LEU A 148 -12.55 -8.38 8.37
C LEU A 148 -11.57 -9.26 9.17
N PRO A 149 -11.16 -8.82 10.38
CA PRO A 149 -10.34 -9.63 11.29
C PRO A 149 -10.85 -11.06 11.47
N ALA A 150 -12.17 -11.25 11.62
CA ALA A 150 -12.76 -12.58 11.81
C ALA A 150 -12.68 -13.51 10.58
N SER A 151 -12.45 -12.96 9.39
CA SER A 151 -12.34 -13.71 8.12
C SER A 151 -10.90 -13.79 7.60
N ALA A 152 -9.98 -13.12 8.29
CA ALA A 152 -8.56 -13.13 8.01
C ALA A 152 -7.87 -14.19 8.87
N GLY A 153 -7.08 -15.05 8.25
CA GLY A 153 -6.14 -15.88 9.00
C GLY A 153 -4.98 -15.04 9.53
N GLU A 154 -4.18 -15.58 10.45
CA GLU A 154 -3.03 -14.88 11.04
C GLU A 154 -2.01 -14.40 10.00
N ASP A 155 -1.89 -15.16 8.89
CA ASP A 155 -0.97 -14.90 7.78
C ASP A 155 -1.41 -13.80 6.81
N LEU A 156 -2.60 -13.22 7.01
CA LEU A 156 -3.14 -12.15 6.17
C LEU A 156 -3.06 -10.79 6.86
N GLY A 157 -2.80 -9.78 6.04
CA GLY A 157 -2.68 -8.39 6.44
C GLY A 157 -1.38 -8.12 7.20
N ASN A 158 -0.90 -6.88 7.10
CA ASN A 158 0.36 -6.43 7.69
C ASN A 158 0.20 -5.61 8.96
N LEU A 159 -1.00 -5.47 9.51
CA LEU A 159 -1.25 -4.72 10.75
C LEU A 159 -1.57 -5.65 11.92
N ALA A 160 -1.06 -5.29 13.08
CA ALA A 160 -1.44 -5.87 14.36
C ALA A 160 -1.51 -4.75 15.42
N PRO A 161 -2.31 -4.91 16.50
CA PRO A 161 -2.26 -3.99 17.63
C PRO A 161 -0.81 -3.81 18.09
N LEU A 162 -0.39 -2.55 18.23
CA LEU A 162 0.94 -2.23 18.70
C LEU A 162 1.09 -2.75 20.14
N GLY A 163 2.18 -3.46 20.44
CA GLY A 163 2.41 -4.00 21.78
C GLY A 163 2.51 -2.91 22.86
N GLU A 164 2.21 -3.26 24.10
CA GLU A 164 2.31 -2.35 25.25
C GLU A 164 3.74 -1.81 25.45
N GLY A 165 3.86 -0.57 25.93
CA GLY A 165 5.13 0.07 26.21
C GLY A 165 5.15 1.57 25.92
N GLU A 166 6.32 2.20 26.09
CA GLU A 166 6.50 3.66 25.92
C GLU A 166 6.04 4.14 24.54
N VAL A 167 6.41 3.41 23.47
CA VAL A 167 6.02 3.78 22.10
C VAL A 167 4.50 3.80 21.94
N ARG A 168 3.79 2.76 22.41
CA ARG A 168 2.32 2.72 22.35
C ARG A 168 1.69 3.83 23.17
N SER A 169 2.18 4.10 24.37
CA SER A 169 1.69 5.20 25.21
C SER A 169 1.84 6.55 24.51
N ARG A 170 2.98 6.80 23.87
CA ARG A 170 3.25 8.04 23.14
C ARG A 170 2.38 8.18 21.89
N MET A 171 2.29 7.12 21.08
CA MET A 171 1.39 7.10 19.91
C MET A 171 -0.07 7.33 20.32
N THR A 172 -0.50 6.75 21.43
CA THR A 172 -1.84 6.96 22.01
C THR A 172 -2.05 8.42 22.42
N ALA A 173 -1.08 9.04 23.09
CA ALA A 173 -1.16 10.45 23.48
C ALA A 173 -1.25 11.38 22.26
N GLU A 174 -0.44 11.14 21.23
CA GLU A 174 -0.46 11.92 19.99
C GLU A 174 -1.74 11.69 19.18
N ALA A 175 -2.25 10.46 19.13
CA ALA A 175 -3.53 10.14 18.51
C ALA A 175 -4.71 10.86 19.21
N ASN A 176 -4.72 10.92 20.56
CA ASN A 176 -5.71 11.68 21.32
C ASN A 176 -5.61 13.18 21.04
N ARG A 177 -4.38 13.73 21.01
CA ARG A 177 -4.15 15.14 20.68
C ARG A 177 -4.65 15.48 19.26
N PHE A 178 -4.43 14.59 18.31
CA PHE A 178 -4.96 14.70 16.96
C PHE A 178 -6.49 14.69 16.94
N LEU A 179 -7.11 13.73 17.63
CA LEU A 179 -8.57 13.65 17.75
C LEU A 179 -9.19 14.91 18.38
N ASP A 180 -8.56 15.47 19.40
CA ASP A 180 -9.00 16.72 20.03
C ASP A 180 -8.85 17.93 19.09
N ALA A 181 -7.80 17.94 18.26
CA ALA A 181 -7.64 18.96 17.22
C ALA A 181 -8.76 18.89 16.16
N ILE A 182 -9.22 17.67 15.80
CA ILE A 182 -10.38 17.47 14.93
C ILE A 182 -11.66 18.00 15.59
N ARG A 183 -11.94 17.60 16.82
CA ARG A 183 -13.15 17.99 17.58
C ARG A 183 -13.27 19.49 17.78
N SER A 184 -12.12 20.17 17.97
CA SER A 184 -12.05 21.62 18.14
C SER A 184 -11.96 22.38 16.81
N GLY A 185 -11.81 21.69 15.68
CA GLY A 185 -11.58 22.33 14.37
C GLY A 185 -10.28 23.15 14.33
N ASN A 186 -9.28 22.82 15.15
CA ASN A 186 -8.02 23.58 15.26
C ASN A 186 -7.13 23.35 14.03
N ARG A 187 -7.47 24.02 12.93
CA ARG A 187 -6.77 23.93 11.65
C ARG A 187 -5.27 24.26 11.76
N PRO A 188 -4.83 25.34 12.45
CA PRO A 188 -3.39 25.61 12.60
C PRO A 188 -2.61 24.45 13.25
N LEU A 189 -3.17 23.81 14.28
CA LEU A 189 -2.53 22.65 14.90
C LEU A 189 -2.48 21.45 13.95
N LEU A 190 -3.56 21.18 13.20
CA LEU A 190 -3.61 20.09 12.23
C LEU A 190 -2.64 20.30 11.06
N VAL A 191 -2.46 21.56 10.59
CA VAL A 191 -1.42 21.94 9.62
C VAL A 191 -0.04 21.58 10.16
N ALA A 192 0.27 21.99 11.39
CA ALA A 192 1.57 21.74 12.01
C ALA A 192 1.83 20.23 12.21
N MET A 193 0.81 19.47 12.63
CA MET A 193 0.88 18.00 12.78
C MET A 193 1.20 17.29 11.46
N HIS A 194 0.70 17.79 10.33
CA HIS A 194 0.99 17.25 9.00
C HIS A 194 2.26 17.85 8.37
N GLY A 195 3.13 18.48 9.16
CA GLY A 195 4.39 19.02 8.67
C GLY A 195 4.23 20.20 7.72
N GLY A 196 3.12 20.94 7.80
CA GLY A 196 2.95 22.25 7.19
C GLY A 196 3.43 23.39 8.09
N GLY A 197 3.23 24.64 7.64
CA GLY A 197 3.67 25.86 8.35
C GLY A 197 5.03 26.39 7.86
N PRO A 198 5.56 27.48 8.47
CA PRO A 198 6.78 28.15 8.02
C PRO A 198 8.03 27.24 7.98
N ASP A 199 8.11 26.29 8.91
CA ASP A 199 9.19 25.30 9.00
C ASP A 199 8.77 23.92 8.43
N GLY A 200 7.64 23.88 7.72
CA GLY A 200 7.03 22.66 7.21
C GLY A 200 7.90 21.96 6.17
N ARG A 201 7.89 20.63 6.20
CA ARG A 201 8.63 19.77 5.24
C ARG A 201 7.76 19.28 4.09
N LEU A 202 6.44 19.41 4.19
CA LEU A 202 5.51 18.97 3.16
C LEU A 202 5.00 20.14 2.31
N ALA A 203 4.74 19.86 1.03
CA ALA A 203 4.13 20.81 0.12
C ALA A 203 2.71 21.19 0.60
N ALA A 204 2.36 22.48 0.53
CA ALA A 204 1.07 23.00 0.98
C ALA A 204 -0.12 22.20 0.44
N ARG A 205 -0.12 21.88 -0.86
CA ARG A 205 -1.17 21.08 -1.52
C ARG A 205 -1.43 19.72 -0.86
N SER A 206 -0.40 19.08 -0.32
CA SER A 206 -0.52 17.77 0.34
C SER A 206 -1.16 17.92 1.71
N VAL A 207 -0.78 18.96 2.45
CA VAL A 207 -1.38 19.29 3.75
C VAL A 207 -2.84 19.70 3.58
N ASP A 208 -3.15 20.50 2.56
CA ASP A 208 -4.51 20.95 2.24
C ASP A 208 -5.42 19.77 1.91
N ALA A 209 -4.93 18.78 1.13
CA ALA A 209 -5.69 17.58 0.83
C ALA A 209 -6.01 16.76 2.09
N SER A 210 -5.04 16.60 3.00
CA SER A 210 -5.28 15.95 4.29
C SER A 210 -6.30 16.72 5.14
N LEU A 211 -6.19 18.05 5.21
CA LEU A 211 -7.14 18.88 5.98
C LEU A 211 -8.55 18.86 5.39
N ALA A 212 -8.67 18.87 4.06
CA ALA A 212 -9.96 18.76 3.40
C ALA A 212 -10.64 17.43 3.79
N LEU A 213 -9.91 16.32 3.73
CA LEU A 213 -10.39 15.02 4.20
C LEU A 213 -10.79 15.05 5.69
N ILE A 214 -9.97 15.66 6.55
CA ILE A 214 -10.17 15.63 8.00
C ILE A 214 -11.31 16.55 8.45
N LEU A 215 -11.44 17.76 7.88
CA LEU A 215 -12.32 18.83 8.38
C LEU A 215 -13.47 19.20 7.43
N ASP A 216 -13.28 19.09 6.11
CA ASP A 216 -14.14 19.80 5.15
C ASP A 216 -15.04 18.85 4.35
N THR A 217 -14.57 17.66 3.99
CA THR A 217 -15.34 16.69 3.20
C THR A 217 -16.48 16.10 4.02
N GLU A 218 -17.73 16.28 3.58
CA GLU A 218 -18.95 15.85 4.30
C GLU A 218 -19.00 14.33 4.54
N ASN A 219 -18.75 13.52 3.50
CA ASN A 219 -18.79 12.06 3.56
C ASN A 219 -17.46 11.42 4.02
N SER A 220 -16.60 12.21 4.67
CA SER A 220 -15.35 11.70 5.21
C SER A 220 -15.59 10.77 6.40
N PRO A 221 -14.81 9.68 6.54
CA PRO A 221 -14.83 8.88 7.77
C PRO A 221 -14.49 9.67 9.04
N PHE A 222 -13.89 10.86 8.91
CA PHE A 222 -13.61 11.74 10.04
C PHE A 222 -14.81 12.59 10.50
N ALA A 223 -15.88 12.69 9.70
CA ALA A 223 -17.03 13.53 10.00
C ALA A 223 -17.65 13.28 11.38
N PRO A 224 -17.82 12.02 11.87
CA PRO A 224 -18.34 11.76 13.20
C PRO A 224 -17.51 12.34 14.35
N PHE A 225 -16.24 12.67 14.13
CA PHE A 225 -15.33 13.18 15.15
C PHE A 225 -15.25 14.70 15.20
N ARG A 226 -15.82 15.41 14.22
CA ARG A 226 -15.81 16.89 14.16
C ARG A 226 -16.80 17.52 15.14
N ALA A 227 -17.90 16.82 15.45
CA ALA A 227 -18.97 17.32 16.30
C ALA A 227 -18.74 16.90 17.76
N GLY A 228 -18.03 17.72 18.54
CA GLY A 228 -17.74 17.42 19.95
C GLY A 228 -17.72 18.60 20.93
N ALA A 229 -17.73 19.85 20.45
CA ALA A 229 -17.65 21.01 21.36
C ALA A 229 -19.02 21.55 21.84
N GLY A 230 -20.15 21.03 21.33
CA GLY A 230 -21.48 21.60 21.63
C GLY A 230 -22.68 20.64 21.62
N ALA A 231 -22.50 19.34 21.34
CA ALA A 231 -23.58 18.36 21.42
C ALA A 231 -23.58 17.70 22.80
N GLY A 232 -24.50 18.14 23.68
CA GLY A 232 -24.62 17.65 25.05
C GLY A 232 -24.75 16.12 25.13
N ALA A 233 -24.05 15.53 26.10
CA ALA A 233 -24.31 14.23 26.75
C ALA A 233 -24.59 12.96 25.90
N GLY A 234 -24.46 13.01 24.57
CA GLY A 234 -24.72 11.89 23.65
C GLY A 234 -23.54 11.50 22.77
N ALA A 235 -22.34 12.05 23.01
CA ALA A 235 -21.13 11.64 22.30
C ALA A 235 -20.83 10.18 22.65
N GLY A 236 -21.23 9.26 21.78
CA GLY A 236 -20.94 7.84 21.93
C GLY A 236 -19.44 7.60 22.15
N THR A 237 -19.11 6.56 22.90
CA THR A 237 -17.72 6.18 23.18
C THR A 237 -16.97 5.98 21.86
N ILE A 238 -15.97 6.82 21.61
CA ILE A 238 -15.06 6.64 20.48
C ILE A 238 -14.06 5.55 20.87
N SER A 239 -14.02 4.50 20.05
CA SER A 239 -13.00 3.46 20.14
C SER A 239 -11.77 3.92 19.35
N MET A 240 -10.58 3.63 19.88
CA MET A 240 -9.31 3.90 19.22
C MET A 240 -8.42 2.66 19.32
N GLU A 241 -7.68 2.36 18.26
CA GLU A 241 -6.63 1.36 18.27
C GLU A 241 -5.38 1.89 17.57
N ILE A 242 -4.21 1.54 18.10
CA ILE A 242 -2.91 1.87 17.53
C ILE A 242 -2.33 0.60 16.93
N PHE A 243 -2.14 0.59 15.62
CA PHE A 243 -1.57 -0.53 14.87
C PHE A 243 -0.09 -0.33 14.60
N GLY A 244 0.69 -1.36 14.87
CA GLY A 244 2.04 -1.54 14.34
C GLY A 244 2.03 -2.45 13.11
N TRP A 245 3.20 -2.61 12.50
CA TRP A 245 3.42 -3.55 11.40
C TRP A 245 3.69 -4.92 11.99
N LYS A 246 3.04 -5.95 11.46
CA LYS A 246 3.49 -7.32 11.70
C LYS A 246 4.92 -7.47 11.15
N PRO A 247 5.77 -8.27 11.80
CA PRO A 247 7.02 -8.70 11.19
C PRO A 247 6.72 -9.33 9.82
N PRO A 248 7.44 -8.96 8.75
CA PRO A 248 7.31 -9.67 7.48
C PRO A 248 7.75 -11.13 7.62
N LEU A 249 7.33 -12.01 6.72
CA LEU A 249 7.65 -13.44 6.81
C LEU A 249 9.15 -13.73 6.63
N TRP A 250 9.89 -12.80 6.03
CA TRP A 250 11.34 -12.86 5.88
C TRP A 250 12.11 -12.20 7.03
N ALA A 251 11.43 -11.70 8.06
CA ALA A 251 12.10 -11.09 9.21
C ALA A 251 13.03 -12.10 9.89
N ASP A 252 14.32 -11.77 9.94
CA ASP A 252 15.33 -12.51 10.68
C ASP A 252 15.79 -11.71 11.91
N ALA A 253 16.76 -12.26 12.65
CA ALA A 253 17.34 -11.57 13.80
C ALA A 253 17.93 -10.20 13.43
N GLY A 254 18.54 -10.07 12.24
CA GLY A 254 19.10 -8.81 11.75
C GLY A 254 18.05 -7.74 11.52
N TRP A 255 16.89 -8.11 10.98
CA TRP A 255 15.74 -7.23 10.85
C TRP A 255 15.22 -6.77 12.22
N HIS A 256 15.02 -7.68 13.17
CA HIS A 256 14.56 -7.34 14.53
C HIS A 256 15.54 -6.42 15.27
N ASP A 257 16.83 -6.67 15.10
CA ASP A 257 17.91 -5.83 15.59
C ASP A 257 17.87 -4.42 14.98
N GLN A 258 17.62 -4.32 13.67
CA GLN A 258 17.45 -3.04 12.99
C GLN A 258 16.24 -2.29 13.52
N GLN A 259 15.10 -2.96 13.73
CA GLN A 259 13.91 -2.35 14.33
C GLN A 259 14.20 -1.84 15.74
N THR A 260 14.92 -2.61 16.55
CA THR A 260 15.31 -2.20 17.92
C THR A 260 16.27 -1.01 17.92
N ARG A 261 17.10 -0.88 16.88
CA ARG A 261 18.03 0.26 16.69
C ARG A 261 17.38 1.46 15.99
N ALA A 262 16.18 1.32 15.44
CA ALA A 262 15.49 2.43 14.81
C ALA A 262 15.34 3.59 15.81
N THR A 263 15.61 4.80 15.35
CA THR A 263 15.49 6.00 16.17
C THR A 263 14.08 6.53 16.17
N GLY A 264 13.27 6.23 15.15
CA GLY A 264 11.86 6.57 15.10
C GLY A 264 10.97 5.33 15.18
N ALA A 265 9.67 5.59 15.32
CA ALA A 265 8.63 4.57 15.24
C ALA A 265 7.51 5.07 14.34
N ASP A 266 6.94 4.17 13.56
CA ASP A 266 5.69 4.42 12.85
C ASP A 266 4.55 3.70 13.57
N ALA A 267 3.32 4.18 13.40
CA ALA A 267 2.06 3.53 13.78
C ALA A 267 0.92 4.00 12.86
N ILE A 268 -0.19 3.27 12.84
CA ILE A 268 -1.46 3.76 12.31
C ILE A 268 -2.45 3.84 13.47
N ALA A 269 -2.94 5.03 13.78
CA ALA A 269 -4.02 5.22 14.73
C ALA A 269 -5.35 5.22 13.96
N CYS A 270 -6.28 4.35 14.37
CA CYS A 270 -7.62 4.30 13.82
C CYS A 270 -8.67 4.60 14.90
N PHE A 271 -9.68 5.36 14.52
CA PHE A 271 -10.79 5.80 15.37
C PHE A 271 -12.10 5.28 14.81
N SER A 272 -13.03 4.88 15.67
CA SER A 272 -14.39 4.51 15.28
C SER A 272 -15.40 5.05 16.28
N ALA A 273 -16.46 5.66 15.77
CA ALA A 273 -17.65 6.02 16.54
C ALA A 273 -18.68 4.88 16.59
N ARG A 274 -18.42 3.74 15.92
CA ARG A 274 -19.32 2.59 15.93
C ARG A 274 -19.08 1.73 17.18
N PRO A 275 -20.14 1.29 17.88
CA PRO A 275 -20.00 0.25 18.89
C PRO A 275 -19.40 -1.02 18.30
N GLY A 276 -18.57 -1.73 19.07
CA GLY A 276 -18.00 -3.02 18.64
C GLY A 276 -16.92 -2.93 17.55
N ALA A 277 -16.14 -1.84 17.53
CA ALA A 277 -15.14 -1.58 16.49
C ALA A 277 -14.05 -2.66 16.34
N THR A 278 -13.83 -3.51 17.35
CA THR A 278 -12.82 -4.60 17.33
C THR A 278 -12.93 -5.50 16.09
N GLY A 279 -14.15 -5.82 15.65
CA GLY A 279 -14.38 -6.66 14.46
C GLY A 279 -14.33 -5.91 13.13
N LEU A 280 -14.11 -4.58 13.17
CA LEU A 280 -14.18 -3.71 12.00
C LEU A 280 -12.82 -3.16 11.59
N TRP A 281 -11.82 -3.17 12.49
CA TRP A 281 -10.51 -2.59 12.24
C TRP A 281 -9.83 -3.10 10.96
N PRO A 282 -8.99 -2.26 10.31
CA PRO A 282 -8.19 -2.70 9.18
C PRO A 282 -7.18 -3.77 9.63
N ILE A 283 -7.02 -4.82 8.82
CA ILE A 283 -5.98 -5.83 9.04
C ILE A 283 -4.71 -5.53 8.23
N ASP A 284 -4.81 -4.64 7.25
CA ASP A 284 -3.74 -4.25 6.35
C ASP A 284 -3.72 -2.73 6.19
N SER A 285 -2.54 -2.17 6.06
CA SER A 285 -2.31 -0.75 5.80
C SER A 285 -3.05 -0.23 4.57
N LYS A 286 -3.32 -1.08 3.56
CA LYS A 286 -4.10 -0.74 2.37
C LYS A 286 -5.59 -0.55 2.65
N ASP A 287 -6.08 -1.01 3.80
CA ASP A 287 -7.46 -0.81 4.25
C ASP A 287 -7.60 0.43 5.13
N ALA A 288 -6.50 0.94 5.70
CA ALA A 288 -6.44 2.19 6.46
C ALA A 288 -6.47 3.42 5.53
N ASP A 289 -7.40 3.42 4.59
CA ASP A 289 -7.39 4.23 3.37
C ASP A 289 -8.39 5.39 3.36
N ASN A 290 -9.16 5.55 4.44
CA ASN A 290 -10.15 6.61 4.63
C ASN A 290 -11.14 6.81 3.48
N MET A 291 -11.49 5.76 2.73
CA MET A 291 -12.55 5.85 1.74
C MET A 291 -13.89 6.22 2.39
N ALA A 292 -14.77 6.89 1.63
CA ALA A 292 -16.12 7.17 2.10
C ALA A 292 -16.85 5.86 2.48
N GLY A 293 -17.59 5.88 3.59
CA GLY A 293 -18.32 4.70 4.10
C GLY A 293 -17.52 3.78 5.03
N ARG A 294 -16.20 3.99 5.19
CA ARG A 294 -15.40 3.21 6.16
C ARG A 294 -15.99 3.31 7.58
N PRO A 295 -16.01 2.20 8.35
CA PRO A 295 -16.48 2.20 9.73
C PRO A 295 -15.49 2.83 10.72
N TYR A 296 -14.33 3.28 10.22
CA TYR A 296 -13.24 3.89 10.98
C TYR A 296 -12.57 4.97 10.13
N ALA A 297 -11.85 5.87 10.79
CA ALA A 297 -10.92 6.80 10.15
C ALA A 297 -9.52 6.57 10.73
N CYS A 298 -8.49 6.58 9.88
CA CYS A 298 -7.12 6.26 10.25
C CYS A 298 -6.15 7.37 9.87
N THR A 299 -5.10 7.54 10.67
CA THR A 299 -3.97 8.40 10.37
C THR A 299 -2.66 7.67 10.70
N ARG A 300 -1.64 7.84 9.86
CA ARG A 300 -0.30 7.35 10.15
C ARG A 300 0.41 8.34 11.07
N ILE A 301 1.03 7.85 12.13
CA ILE A 301 1.83 8.63 13.07
C ILE A 301 3.28 8.21 12.93
N HIS A 302 4.18 9.17 12.80
CA HIS A 302 5.62 8.97 12.79
C HIS A 302 6.27 9.73 13.94
N LEU A 303 6.94 9.02 14.86
CA LEU A 303 7.74 9.61 15.93
C LEU A 303 9.17 9.85 15.43
N ASN A 304 9.57 11.12 15.35
CA ASN A 304 10.89 11.55 14.88
C ASN A 304 11.93 11.52 16.01
N GLY A 305 12.36 10.32 16.41
CA GLY A 305 13.39 10.14 17.45
C GLY A 305 12.93 9.35 18.67
N ARG A 306 13.85 9.20 19.64
CA ARG A 306 13.62 8.49 20.91
C ARG A 306 13.35 9.48 22.04
N GLY A 307 12.70 8.99 23.09
CA GLY A 307 12.41 9.75 24.31
C GLY A 307 11.23 10.70 24.17
N GLU A 308 10.82 11.28 25.28
CA GLU A 308 9.56 12.04 25.42
C GLU A 308 9.45 13.24 24.47
N ASP A 309 10.57 13.89 24.15
CA ASP A 309 10.62 15.10 23.30
C ASP A 309 10.54 14.83 21.79
N ALA A 310 10.58 13.56 21.35
CA ALA A 310 10.54 13.26 19.93
C ALA A 310 9.20 13.70 19.32
N ARG A 311 9.27 14.56 18.30
CA ARG A 311 8.10 15.14 17.65
C ARG A 311 7.35 14.09 16.84
N ALA A 312 6.03 14.09 16.95
CA ALA A 312 5.16 13.33 16.06
C ALA A 312 4.84 14.12 14.78
N SER A 313 4.74 13.41 13.66
CA SER A 313 4.17 13.92 12.41
C SER A 313 3.11 12.95 11.89
N PHE A 314 2.10 13.49 11.21
CA PHE A 314 0.92 12.76 10.78
C PHE A 314 0.83 12.68 9.26
N GLY A 315 0.37 11.54 8.76
CA GLY A 315 0.04 11.30 7.36
C GLY A 315 -1.37 10.77 7.25
N THR A 316 -2.30 11.61 6.77
CA THR A 316 -3.69 11.23 6.56
C THR A 316 -4.02 11.35 5.08
N PHE A 317 -4.30 10.22 4.45
CA PHE A 317 -4.58 10.13 3.02
C PHE A 317 -5.87 9.35 2.78
N GLN A 318 -6.52 9.67 1.66
CA GLN A 318 -7.62 8.87 1.13
C GLN A 318 -7.11 8.11 -0.10
N SER A 319 -7.29 6.79 -0.14
CA SER A 319 -7.01 6.01 -1.36
C SER A 319 -8.09 6.27 -2.40
N GLN A 320 -7.70 6.19 -3.67
CA GLN A 320 -8.63 6.23 -4.80
C GLN A 320 -9.22 4.84 -5.10
N SER A 321 -8.52 3.77 -4.75
CA SER A 321 -8.81 2.39 -5.22
C SER A 321 -8.74 1.36 -4.09
N GLY A 322 -9.43 1.61 -2.98
CA GLY A 322 -9.52 0.66 -1.85
C GLY A 322 -10.56 -0.45 -2.09
N ALA A 323 -10.53 -1.46 -1.23
CA ALA A 323 -11.50 -2.56 -1.29
C ALA A 323 -12.85 -2.14 -0.69
N ASP A 324 -13.97 -2.60 -1.26
CA ASP A 324 -15.31 -2.34 -0.76
C ASP A 324 -15.49 -2.88 0.67
N GLU A 325 -16.31 -2.22 1.48
CA GLU A 325 -16.75 -2.78 2.75
C GLU A 325 -17.60 -4.05 2.53
N PRO A 326 -17.47 -5.08 3.38
CA PRO A 326 -18.24 -6.31 3.28
C PRO A 326 -19.70 -6.15 3.69
#